data_AF-A0A1K1P2E0-F1
#
_entry.id   AF-A0A1K1P2E0-F1
#
_cell.length_a   1.000
_cell.length_b   1.000
_cell.length_c   1.000
_cell.angle_alpha   90.00
_cell.angle_beta   90.00
_cell.angle_gamma   90.00
#
_symmetry.space_group_name_H-M   'P 1'
#
loop_
_entity.id
_entity.type
_entity.pdbx_description
1 polymer ?
#
loop_
_entity_poly.entity_id
_entity_poly.type
_entity_poly.pdbx_seq_one_letter_code
_entity_poly.pdbx_strand_id
1 'polypeptide(L)'
;MRQRIRNILILMCICILGIYMFQGYWLYNSYHVQLDQFNKDINESLRTAVYNKQFADVRRYFRRYGREHGDSMRGPGEMPPPPGPGPDERERHVFVESNDRPGPHQNPNRIYADTLARQISDFLLLNNITSDSVKLIKLDSIFSSELHNRQIKTDFHLDTFHINFDGFARESFRDSLRRRAPQKTSKIPFNPASNLFVQAVFASPMQYILTKMIWTLVGSLILLVLTTICFIYMLRTILKQKKLSEVKNDFINNMTHELKTPIATVYAAVEAMQNFNALNDQRKTQTYLDISKQELQRLSDLVEKVLHIASEEREEIELYREDTDINEIMDTIITNHQLKTNRSVQFRYDTLIGDRLVDVDRTHLSNAINNLVDNAIKYSGELPVVYIRSYIENGNLFIRVKDNGIGIPKTYQESIFDTFFRVPTGNLHNVKGFGLGLSYVKKIVELHGGRITVQSEQDKGSEFIIQIPV
;
A
#
# COMPACT_ATOMS: atom_id res chain seq x y z
N MET A 1 -1.70 6.38 -28.47
CA MET A 1 -2.11 5.91 -27.13
C MET A 1 -0.98 5.24 -26.34
N ARG A 2 -0.24 4.26 -26.90
CA ARG A 2 0.88 3.56 -26.22
C ARG A 2 1.94 4.49 -25.61
N GLN A 3 2.37 5.54 -26.32
CA GLN A 3 3.34 6.50 -25.79
C GLN A 3 2.78 7.30 -24.59
N ARG A 4 1.50 7.72 -24.62
CA ARG A 4 0.88 8.43 -23.50
C ARG A 4 0.79 7.55 -22.25
N ILE A 5 0.35 6.29 -22.39
CA ILE A 5 0.30 5.34 -21.27
C ILE A 5 1.71 5.05 -20.73
N ARG A 6 2.70 4.86 -21.62
CA ARG A 6 4.09 4.67 -21.20
C ARG A 6 4.61 5.88 -20.43
N ASN A 7 4.32 7.10 -20.89
CA ASN A 7 4.74 8.32 -20.20
C ASN A 7 4.06 8.45 -18.82
N ILE A 8 2.78 8.10 -18.71
CA ILE A 8 2.07 8.06 -17.42
C ILE A 8 2.72 7.05 -16.47
N LEU A 9 3.01 5.82 -16.94
CA LEU A 9 3.67 4.81 -16.12
C LEU A 9 5.07 5.23 -15.68
N ILE A 10 5.86 5.86 -16.56
CA ILE A 10 7.18 6.40 -16.22
C ILE A 10 7.04 7.49 -15.16
N LEU A 11 6.12 8.44 -15.34
CA LEU A 11 5.87 9.51 -14.38
C LEU A 11 5.46 8.95 -13.01
N MET A 12 4.58 7.94 -12.99
CA MET A 12 4.15 7.29 -11.74
C MET A 12 5.31 6.58 -11.03
N CYS A 13 6.16 5.85 -11.76
CA CYS A 13 7.36 5.23 -11.18
C CYS A 13 8.31 6.28 -10.59
N ILE A 14 8.52 7.40 -11.28
CA ILE A 14 9.33 8.51 -10.79
C ILE A 14 8.71 9.10 -9.50
N CYS A 15 7.39 9.30 -9.45
CA CYS A 15 6.72 9.80 -8.25
C CYS A 15 6.88 8.84 -7.06
N ILE A 16 6.74 7.54 -7.25
CA ILE A 16 6.90 6.54 -6.18
C ILE A 16 8.35 6.51 -5.67
N LEU A 17 9.31 6.49 -6.59
CA LEU A 17 10.73 6.59 -6.21
C LEU A 17 11.01 7.88 -5.44
N GLY A 18 10.42 9.01 -5.85
CA GLY A 18 10.51 10.28 -5.14
C GLY A 18 9.93 10.21 -3.73
N ILE A 19 8.75 9.60 -3.55
CA ILE A 19 8.12 9.40 -2.24
C ILE A 19 9.00 8.52 -1.35
N TYR A 20 9.53 7.41 -1.89
CA TYR A 20 10.36 6.48 -1.13
C TYR A 20 11.69 7.12 -0.72
N MET A 21 12.30 7.89 -1.62
CA MET A 21 13.51 8.66 -1.32
C MET A 21 13.25 9.72 -0.25
N PHE A 22 12.13 10.43 -0.33
CA PHE A 22 11.73 11.42 0.68
C PHE A 22 11.48 10.77 2.04
N GLN A 23 10.79 9.62 2.08
CA GLN A 23 10.56 8.86 3.32
C GLN A 23 11.88 8.36 3.93
N GLY A 24 12.79 7.84 3.10
CA GLY A 24 14.12 7.42 3.52
C GLY A 24 14.93 8.58 4.10
N TYR A 25 14.91 9.75 3.44
CA TYR A 25 15.54 10.97 3.92
C TYR A 25 14.93 11.43 5.26
N TRP A 26 13.60 11.41 5.38
CA TRP A 26 12.91 11.79 6.61
C TRP A 26 13.27 10.89 7.79
N LEU A 27 13.30 9.57 7.58
CA LEU A 27 13.71 8.60 8.60
C LEU A 27 15.17 8.79 9.00
N TYR A 28 16.06 9.02 8.03
CA TYR A 28 17.46 9.32 8.30
C TYR A 28 17.63 10.59 9.13
N ASN A 29 16.92 11.66 8.78
CA ASN A 29 16.95 12.91 9.54
C ASN A 29 16.38 12.73 10.95
N SER A 30 15.27 12.00 11.08
CA SER A 30 14.66 11.70 12.37
C SER A 30 15.58 10.88 13.28
N TYR A 31 16.32 9.92 12.71
CA TYR A 31 17.35 9.16 13.42
C TYR A 31 18.45 10.06 13.98
N HIS A 32 18.98 10.99 13.17
CA HIS A 32 20.02 11.93 13.64
C HIS A 32 19.51 12.86 14.73
N VAL A 33 18.29 13.37 14.61
CA VAL A 33 17.67 14.22 15.65
C VAL A 33 17.54 13.45 16.97
N GLN A 34 17.11 12.19 16.93
CA GLN A 34 16.99 11.34 18.13
C GLN A 34 18.34 10.97 18.73
N LEU A 35 19.36 10.77 17.89
CA LEU A 35 20.74 10.55 18.32
C LEU A 35 21.31 11.77 19.05
N ASP A 36 21.06 12.97 18.53
CA ASP A 36 21.49 14.21 19.17
C ASP A 36 20.76 14.47 20.50
N GLN A 37 19.47 14.13 20.57
CA GLN A 37 18.70 14.19 21.82
C GLN A 37 19.26 13.22 22.87
N PHE A 38 19.52 11.97 22.49
CA PHE A 38 20.15 10.97 23.37
C PHE A 38 21.47 11.47 23.94
N ASN A 39 22.35 12.03 23.10
CA ASN A 39 23.62 12.59 23.54
C ASN A 39 23.44 13.74 24.55
N LYS A 40 22.44 14.61 24.35
CA LYS A 40 22.13 15.69 25.31
C LYS A 40 21.62 15.13 26.63
N ASP A 41 20.67 14.19 26.57
CA ASP A 41 20.01 13.63 27.74
C ASP A 41 20.98 12.90 28.67
N ILE A 42 21.89 12.09 28.11
CA ILE A 42 22.88 11.39 28.94
C ILE A 42 23.83 12.38 29.60
N ASN A 43 24.32 13.38 28.86
CA ASN A 43 25.24 14.39 29.40
C ASN A 43 24.62 15.15 30.57
N GLU A 44 23.36 15.53 30.44
CA GLU A 44 22.61 16.21 31.49
C GLU A 44 22.36 15.28 32.69
N SER A 45 22.01 14.00 32.43
CA SER A 45 21.80 12.99 33.48
C SER A 45 23.05 12.76 34.32
N LEU A 46 24.22 12.63 33.68
CA LEU A 46 25.48 12.42 34.40
C LEU A 46 25.84 13.65 35.23
N ARG A 47 25.64 14.84 34.65
CA ARG A 47 25.88 16.11 35.33
C ARG A 47 25.03 16.24 36.58
N THR A 48 23.73 15.98 36.47
CA THR A 48 22.78 16.02 37.58
C THR A 48 23.13 14.97 38.65
N ALA A 49 23.49 13.75 38.26
CA ALA A 49 23.89 12.70 39.19
C ALA A 49 25.15 13.07 39.99
N VAL A 50 26.18 13.62 39.32
CA VAL A 50 27.41 14.09 39.98
C VAL A 50 27.12 15.23 40.96
N TYR A 51 26.35 16.24 40.54
CA TYR A 51 25.98 17.35 41.42
C TYR A 51 25.16 16.89 42.63
N ASN A 52 24.16 16.02 42.43
CA ASN A 52 23.35 15.46 43.51
C ASN A 52 24.21 14.69 44.52
N LYS A 53 25.21 13.95 44.03
CA LYS A 53 26.15 13.21 44.88
C LYS A 53 27.04 14.15 45.68
N GLN A 54 27.66 15.15 45.03
CA GLN A 54 28.52 16.14 45.68
C GLN A 54 27.75 16.88 46.78
N PHE A 55 26.54 17.35 46.48
CA PHE A 55 25.70 18.06 47.44
C PHE A 55 25.24 17.16 48.61
N ALA A 56 25.00 15.87 48.37
CA ALA A 56 24.69 14.90 49.42
C ALA A 56 25.89 14.60 50.34
N ASP A 57 27.12 14.64 49.81
CA ASP A 57 28.34 14.46 50.60
C ASP A 57 28.61 15.71 51.47
N VAL A 58 28.48 16.91 50.89
CA VAL A 58 28.57 18.20 51.61
C VAL A 58 27.56 18.25 52.76
N ARG A 59 26.29 17.91 52.53
CA ARG A 59 25.27 17.85 53.60
C ARG A 59 25.61 16.83 54.70
N ARG A 60 26.17 15.67 54.35
CA ARG A 60 26.59 14.67 55.34
C ARG A 60 27.75 15.15 56.18
N TYR A 61 28.71 15.87 55.57
CA TYR A 61 29.80 16.50 56.29
C TYR A 61 29.27 17.51 57.32
N PHE A 62 28.42 18.45 56.91
CA PHE A 62 27.83 19.44 57.84
C PHE A 62 27.03 18.79 58.98
N ARG A 63 26.30 17.71 58.71
CA ARG A 63 25.59 16.95 59.77
C ARG A 63 26.54 16.24 60.74
N ARG A 64 27.66 15.69 60.26
CA ARG A 64 28.65 15.03 61.13
C ARG A 64 29.41 16.06 61.95
N TYR A 65 29.86 17.14 61.31
CA TYR A 65 30.53 18.25 61.98
C TYR A 65 29.66 18.85 63.08
N GLY A 66 28.38 19.12 62.77
CA GLY A 66 27.41 19.62 63.75
C GLY A 66 27.03 18.62 64.85
N ARG A 67 27.26 17.30 64.67
CA ARG A 67 27.09 16.29 65.73
C ARG A 67 28.33 16.15 66.61
N GLU A 68 29.52 16.24 66.03
CA GLU A 68 30.79 16.15 66.76
C GLU A 68 31.10 17.42 67.55
N HIS A 69 30.61 18.57 67.11
CA HIS A 69 30.82 19.88 67.76
C HIS A 69 29.52 20.46 68.36
N GLY A 70 28.52 19.59 68.59
CA GLY A 70 27.13 19.96 68.84
C GLY A 70 26.67 19.96 70.30
N ASP A 71 27.48 20.42 71.25
CA ASP A 71 26.97 20.73 72.61
C ASP A 71 27.33 22.15 73.11
N SER A 72 27.80 23.03 72.22
CA SER A 72 28.06 24.42 72.57
C SER A 72 27.81 25.37 71.40
N MET A 73 26.56 25.71 71.14
CA MET A 73 26.22 26.95 70.42
C MET A 73 24.94 27.57 70.99
N ARG A 74 25.12 28.55 71.88
CA ARG A 74 24.18 29.66 72.08
C ARG A 74 24.86 30.92 71.49
N GLY A 75 24.27 31.49 70.45
CA GLY A 75 24.59 32.85 69.95
C GLY A 75 25.29 32.90 68.57
N PRO A 76 24.92 33.85 67.69
CA PRO A 76 25.47 33.94 66.33
C PRO A 76 26.77 34.74 66.31
N GLY A 77 27.87 34.13 65.90
CA GLY A 77 29.13 34.82 65.69
C GLY A 77 30.31 33.87 65.55
N GLU A 78 30.99 33.96 64.42
CA GLU A 78 32.34 33.46 64.12
C GLU A 78 32.52 31.93 63.93
N MET A 79 32.80 31.55 62.67
CA MET A 79 33.36 30.25 62.30
C MET A 79 34.84 30.21 62.73
N PRO A 80 35.35 29.10 63.29
CA PRO A 80 36.79 28.90 63.43
C PRO A 80 37.42 28.58 62.05
N PRO A 81 38.68 28.97 61.80
CA PRO A 81 39.34 28.74 60.52
C PRO A 81 39.66 27.24 60.34
N PRO A 82 39.71 26.74 59.09
CA PRO A 82 40.14 25.38 58.81
C PRO A 82 41.59 25.13 59.24
N PRO A 83 41.98 23.88 59.56
CA PRO A 83 43.36 23.56 59.93
C PRO A 83 44.31 23.91 58.78
N GLY A 84 45.37 24.64 59.10
CA GLY A 84 46.35 25.15 58.13
C GLY A 84 47.14 24.04 57.42
N PRO A 85 47.70 24.34 56.24
CA PRO A 85 48.50 23.39 55.47
C PRO A 85 49.83 23.07 56.18
N GLY A 86 50.30 21.84 56.02
CA GLY A 86 51.63 21.42 56.47
C GLY A 86 52.75 22.26 55.84
N PRO A 87 53.98 22.21 56.37
CA PRO A 87 55.01 23.20 56.09
C PRO A 87 55.67 22.94 54.73
N ASP A 88 55.02 23.29 53.62
CA ASP A 88 55.71 23.60 52.34
C ASP A 88 54.82 24.23 51.23
N GLU A 89 53.88 25.12 51.55
CA GLU A 89 53.18 25.90 50.53
C GLU A 89 53.40 27.41 50.69
N ARG A 90 54.04 28.01 49.69
CA ARG A 90 54.26 29.46 49.60
C ARG A 90 52.93 30.16 49.32
N GLU A 91 52.39 30.84 50.33
CA GLU A 91 51.19 31.69 50.21
C GLU A 91 51.39 32.81 49.18
N ARG A 92 50.48 32.91 48.19
CA ARG A 92 50.26 34.12 47.40
C ARG A 92 49.00 34.81 47.90
N HIS A 93 49.18 35.90 48.64
CA HIS A 93 48.09 36.80 49.04
C HIS A 93 47.67 37.68 47.85
N VAL A 94 46.39 37.63 47.47
CA VAL A 94 45.78 38.59 46.54
C VAL A 94 44.94 39.55 47.37
N PHE A 95 45.41 40.79 47.51
CA PHE A 95 44.63 41.86 48.12
C PHE A 95 43.58 42.36 47.11
N VAL A 96 42.31 42.39 47.50
CA VAL A 96 41.27 43.15 46.81
C VAL A 96 40.99 44.39 47.64
N GLU A 97 41.44 45.53 47.13
CA GLU A 97 41.25 46.84 47.74
C GLU A 97 39.81 47.31 47.50
N SER A 98 39.01 47.43 48.57
CA SER A 98 37.64 47.96 48.50
C SER A 98 37.66 49.48 48.63
N ASN A 99 37.70 50.19 47.51
CA ASN A 99 37.41 51.63 47.47
C ASN A 99 36.01 51.84 46.90
N ASP A 100 35.04 52.17 47.76
CA ASP A 100 33.75 52.71 47.33
C ASP A 100 33.30 53.86 48.25
N ARG A 101 33.12 55.05 47.66
CA ARG A 101 32.24 56.12 48.15
C ARG A 101 30.90 56.00 47.41
N PRO A 102 29.74 56.28 48.04
CA PRO A 102 28.45 55.99 47.43
C PRO A 102 27.95 57.16 46.54
N GLY A 103 27.52 56.83 45.32
CA GLY A 103 26.68 57.68 44.47
C GLY A 103 25.36 56.95 44.13
N PRO A 104 24.20 57.61 44.10
CA PRO A 104 22.92 56.94 44.02
C PRO A 104 22.41 56.85 42.57
N HIS A 105 22.54 55.71 41.92
CA HIS A 105 21.63 55.29 40.85
C HIS A 105 21.50 53.76 40.85
N GLN A 106 20.29 53.29 41.17
CA GLN A 106 19.92 51.88 41.17
C GLN A 106 19.95 51.35 39.72
N ASN A 107 20.84 50.39 39.47
CA ASN A 107 20.88 49.62 38.24
C ASN A 107 20.12 48.28 38.50
N PRO A 108 19.07 47.92 37.73
CA PRO A 108 18.25 46.74 38.03
C PRO A 108 18.93 45.39 37.71
N ASN A 109 20.20 45.40 37.30
CA ASN A 109 20.98 44.21 36.94
C ASN A 109 22.06 43.83 37.97
N ARG A 110 21.78 43.99 39.27
CA ARG A 110 22.56 43.29 40.31
C ARG A 110 22.07 41.84 40.40
N ILE A 111 22.61 40.99 39.53
CA ILE A 111 22.60 39.55 39.73
C ILE A 111 23.39 39.31 41.01
N TYR A 112 22.71 38.89 42.08
CA TYR A 112 23.38 38.42 43.28
C TYR A 112 24.49 37.45 42.88
N ALA A 113 25.71 37.65 43.39
CA ALA A 113 26.83 36.74 43.22
C ALA A 113 26.55 35.35 43.84
N ASP A 114 25.32 35.03 44.21
CA ASP A 114 24.87 33.80 44.87
C ASP A 114 24.90 32.54 43.99
N THR A 115 25.11 32.62 42.68
CA THR A 115 25.30 31.41 41.84
C THR A 115 26.77 31.09 41.66
N LEU A 116 27.57 32.09 41.28
CA LEU A 116 28.99 31.93 41.02
C LEU A 116 29.81 31.84 42.31
N ALA A 117 29.58 32.72 43.29
CA ALA A 117 30.24 32.65 44.59
C ALA A 117 29.82 31.40 45.36
N ARG A 118 28.57 30.94 45.21
CA ARG A 118 28.10 29.67 45.78
C ARG A 118 28.71 28.47 45.08
N GLN A 119 28.83 28.49 43.75
CA GLN A 119 29.57 27.45 43.01
C GLN A 119 31.04 27.40 43.44
N ILE A 120 31.70 28.55 43.59
CA ILE A 120 33.10 28.64 44.03
C ILE A 120 33.23 28.20 45.50
N SER A 121 32.29 28.60 46.37
CA SER A 121 32.24 28.18 47.77
C SER A 121 32.01 26.67 47.90
N ASP A 122 31.07 26.10 47.16
CA ASP A 122 30.82 24.66 47.12
C ASP A 122 32.05 23.91 46.59
N PHE A 123 32.75 24.48 45.60
CA PHE A 123 33.97 23.95 45.01
C PHE A 123 35.15 23.96 46.01
N LEU A 124 35.33 25.05 46.76
CA LEU A 124 36.33 25.16 47.82
C LEU A 124 36.02 24.24 49.00
N LEU A 125 34.75 24.08 49.37
CA LEU A 125 34.32 23.14 50.40
C LEU A 125 34.56 21.69 49.98
N LEU A 126 34.33 21.34 48.71
CA LEU A 126 34.61 20.01 48.17
C LEU A 126 36.09 19.61 48.25
N ASN A 127 37.01 20.58 48.11
CA ASN A 127 38.46 20.39 48.19
C ASN A 127 38.91 19.80 49.53
N ASN A 128 38.31 20.24 50.65
CA ASN A 128 38.68 19.80 51.99
C ASN A 128 37.96 18.53 52.49
N ILE A 129 36.99 17.99 51.73
CA ILE A 129 36.06 16.95 52.23
C ILE A 129 36.31 15.57 51.61
N THR A 130 36.98 15.49 50.46
CA THR A 130 37.01 14.27 49.64
C THR A 130 38.31 13.48 49.83
N SER A 131 38.27 12.42 50.65
CA SER A 131 39.27 11.35 50.60
C SER A 131 39.12 10.57 49.28
N ASP A 132 40.22 10.31 48.57
CA ASP A 132 40.29 9.73 47.20
C ASP A 132 39.54 8.40 46.94
N SER A 133 38.92 7.78 47.95
CA SER A 133 38.11 6.58 47.76
C SER A 133 36.76 6.91 47.10
N VAL A 134 36.71 6.83 45.77
CA VAL A 134 35.47 6.95 44.99
C VAL A 134 34.58 5.74 45.26
N LYS A 135 33.49 5.91 46.01
CA LYS A 135 32.44 4.87 46.09
C LYS A 135 31.55 4.94 44.84
N LEU A 136 32.06 4.45 43.69
CA LEU A 136 31.36 4.43 42.40
C LEU A 136 29.96 3.80 42.49
N ILE A 137 29.78 2.79 43.36
CA ILE A 137 28.51 2.07 43.56
C ILE A 137 27.34 3.02 43.87
N LYS A 138 27.57 4.12 44.63
CA LYS A 138 26.51 5.08 44.95
C LYS A 138 26.23 6.06 43.81
N LEU A 139 27.24 6.39 43.01
CA LEU A 139 27.07 7.27 41.85
C LEU A 139 26.34 6.52 40.74
N ASP A 140 26.69 5.25 40.54
CA ASP A 140 26.03 4.31 39.63
C ASP A 140 24.52 4.27 39.89
N SER A 141 24.10 3.97 41.12
CA SER A 141 22.67 3.91 41.48
C SER A 141 21.91 5.22 41.25
N ILE A 142 22.52 6.39 41.54
CA ILE A 142 21.89 7.70 41.30
C ILE A 142 21.77 7.94 39.79
N PHE A 143 22.81 7.63 39.03
CA PHE A 143 22.83 7.80 37.58
C PHE A 143 21.86 6.85 36.88
N SER A 144 21.79 5.58 37.29
CA SER A 144 20.78 4.63 36.81
C SER A 144 19.35 5.12 37.06
N SER A 145 19.09 5.73 38.23
CA SER A 145 17.77 6.30 38.55
C SER A 145 17.42 7.49 37.66
N GLU A 146 18.37 8.38 37.37
CA GLU A 146 18.17 9.52 36.47
C GLU A 146 17.90 9.06 35.02
N LEU A 147 18.65 8.06 34.55
CA LEU A 147 18.42 7.45 33.23
C LEU A 147 17.04 6.78 33.16
N HIS A 148 16.63 6.08 34.21
CA HIS A 148 15.31 5.44 34.26
C HIS A 148 14.17 6.47 34.21
N ASN A 149 14.28 7.56 34.97
CA ASN A 149 13.33 8.66 34.95
C ASN A 149 13.21 9.30 33.56
N ARG A 150 14.31 9.33 32.79
CA ARG A 150 14.33 9.81 31.39
C ARG A 150 13.99 8.73 30.35
N GLN A 151 13.54 7.55 30.79
CA GLN A 151 13.20 6.39 29.93
C GLN A 151 14.38 5.88 29.08
N ILE A 152 15.62 6.10 29.52
CA ILE A 152 16.83 5.60 28.86
C ILE A 152 17.15 4.22 29.46
N LYS A 153 16.84 3.16 28.71
CA LYS A 153 17.11 1.76 29.08
C LYS A 153 18.24 1.22 28.21
N THR A 154 19.46 1.56 28.57
CA THR A 154 20.68 1.14 27.84
C THR A 154 21.78 0.85 28.84
N ASP A 155 22.50 -0.25 28.63
CA ASP A 155 23.63 -0.63 29.46
C ASP A 155 24.76 0.41 29.36
N PHE A 156 25.32 0.76 30.52
CA PHE A 156 26.41 1.72 30.62
C PHE A 156 27.47 1.23 31.60
N HIS A 157 28.69 1.72 31.44
CA HIS A 157 29.74 1.64 32.45
C HIS A 157 30.26 3.04 32.78
N LEU A 158 30.67 3.24 34.03
CA LEU A 158 31.28 4.48 34.50
C LEU A 158 32.79 4.31 34.60
N ASP A 159 33.53 5.16 33.89
CA ASP A 159 34.97 5.25 33.96
C ASP A 159 35.39 6.49 34.74
N THR A 160 36.43 6.36 35.56
CA THR A 160 37.09 7.45 36.29
C THR A 160 38.48 7.72 35.74
N PHE A 161 38.83 9.00 35.56
CA PHE A 161 40.13 9.42 35.03
C PHE A 161 40.71 10.56 35.85
N HIS A 162 42.02 10.57 36.07
CA HIS A 162 42.75 11.73 36.58
C HIS A 162 43.30 12.55 35.42
N ILE A 163 43.06 13.86 35.39
CA ILE A 163 43.53 14.76 34.32
C ILE A 163 44.55 15.75 34.89
N ASN A 164 45.78 15.78 34.38
CA ASN A 164 46.75 16.79 34.80
C ASN A 164 46.38 18.18 34.27
N PHE A 165 46.40 19.19 35.14
CA PHE A 165 45.90 20.55 34.85
C PHE A 165 46.75 21.35 33.85
N ASP A 166 47.98 20.90 33.52
CA ASP A 166 48.89 21.57 32.57
C ASP A 166 48.33 21.69 31.12
N GLY A 167 47.18 21.09 30.83
CA GLY A 167 46.50 21.19 29.53
C GLY A 167 44.97 21.34 29.59
N PHE A 168 44.37 21.47 30.78
CA PHE A 168 42.93 21.29 30.97
C PHE A 168 42.06 22.25 30.14
N ALA A 169 42.41 23.54 30.06
CA ALA A 169 41.68 24.50 29.25
C ALA A 169 41.74 24.18 27.74
N ARG A 170 42.88 23.65 27.26
CA ARG A 170 43.06 23.23 25.86
C ARG A 170 42.38 21.90 25.56
N GLU A 171 42.42 20.94 26.48
CA GLU A 171 41.78 19.63 26.30
C GLU A 171 40.26 19.70 26.43
N SER A 172 39.71 20.38 27.44
CA SER A 172 38.26 20.54 27.59
C SER A 172 37.64 21.30 26.41
N PHE A 173 38.34 22.31 25.87
CA PHE A 173 37.92 23.03 24.68
C PHE A 173 38.02 22.14 23.42
N ARG A 174 39.13 21.41 23.22
CA ARG A 174 39.27 20.45 22.11
C ARG A 174 38.28 19.29 22.16
N ASP A 175 37.95 18.81 23.37
CA ASP A 175 37.02 17.70 23.60
C ASP A 175 35.55 18.15 23.50
N SER A 176 35.28 19.46 23.56
CA SER A 176 34.00 20.07 23.19
C SER A 176 33.85 20.29 21.68
N LEU A 177 34.96 20.38 20.95
CA LEU A 177 35.02 20.57 19.49
C LEU A 177 35.07 19.26 18.69
N ARG A 178 35.46 18.14 19.30
CA ARG A 178 35.44 16.81 18.65
C ARG A 178 34.00 16.28 18.57
N ARG A 179 33.57 15.88 17.36
CA ARG A 179 32.39 15.02 17.20
C ARG A 179 32.64 13.72 17.96
N ARG A 180 32.05 13.59 19.14
CA ARG A 180 32.24 12.42 20.02
C ARG A 180 31.59 11.20 19.39
N ALA A 181 32.16 10.03 19.66
CA ALA A 181 31.46 8.79 19.37
C ALA A 181 30.12 8.80 20.14
N PRO A 182 28.98 8.44 19.52
CA PRO A 182 27.60 8.60 20.03
C PRO A 182 27.25 7.69 21.23
N GLN A 183 28.23 7.40 22.06
CA GLN A 183 28.22 6.41 23.13
C GLN A 183 28.99 6.88 24.36
N LYS A 184 29.50 8.13 24.39
CA LYS A 184 30.31 8.64 25.50
C LYS A 184 29.81 10.01 25.97
N THR A 185 29.68 10.19 27.29
CA THR A 185 29.39 11.50 27.87
C THR A 185 30.60 12.43 27.83
N SER A 186 30.37 13.69 28.18
CA SER A 186 31.41 14.62 28.62
C SER A 186 32.11 14.04 29.85
N LYS A 187 33.40 14.30 29.98
CA LYS A 187 34.12 14.13 31.24
C LYS A 187 33.62 15.20 32.22
N ILE A 188 33.11 14.79 33.37
CA ILE A 188 32.57 15.70 34.39
C ILE A 188 33.48 15.66 35.62
N PRO A 189 33.93 16.81 36.15
CA PRO A 189 34.78 16.84 37.33
C PRO A 189 33.99 16.32 38.54
N PHE A 190 34.52 15.27 39.19
CA PHE A 190 33.95 14.68 40.39
C PHE A 190 34.66 15.17 41.65
N ASN A 191 35.99 15.18 41.63
CA ASN A 191 36.82 15.85 42.63
C ASN A 191 37.82 16.79 41.93
N PRO A 192 37.62 18.12 42.03
CA PRO A 192 38.54 19.07 41.41
C PRO A 192 39.93 19.11 42.06
N ALA A 193 40.06 18.68 43.32
CA ALA A 193 41.31 18.70 44.08
C ALA A 193 42.30 17.63 43.62
N SER A 194 41.81 16.41 43.41
CA SER A 194 42.60 15.30 42.88
C SER A 194 42.49 15.15 41.36
N ASN A 195 41.91 16.15 40.68
CA ASN A 195 41.68 16.16 39.24
C ASN A 195 40.93 14.94 38.71
N LEU A 196 39.99 14.43 39.49
CA LEU A 196 39.24 13.22 39.18
C LEU A 196 37.97 13.56 38.38
N PHE A 197 37.83 12.92 37.23
CA PHE A 197 36.70 13.06 36.30
C PHE A 197 35.96 11.74 36.13
N VAL A 198 34.66 11.82 35.89
CA VAL A 198 33.79 10.67 35.58
C VAL A 198 33.23 10.81 34.16
N GLN A 199 33.17 9.69 33.44
CA GLN A 199 32.53 9.57 32.13
C GLN A 199 31.68 8.30 32.09
N ALA A 200 30.50 8.38 31.49
CA ALA A 200 29.67 7.22 31.20
C ALA A 200 29.82 6.81 29.73
N VAL A 201 29.90 5.50 29.50
CA VAL A 201 30.02 4.89 28.17
C VAL A 201 28.88 3.89 27.97
N PHE A 202 28.18 4.02 26.84
CA PHE A 202 26.96 3.27 26.50
C PHE A 202 27.24 2.22 25.43
N ALA A 203 26.69 1.02 25.58
CA ALA A 203 26.92 -0.08 24.64
C ALA A 203 26.25 0.16 23.27
N SER A 204 25.00 0.66 23.23
CA SER A 204 24.30 1.02 21.99
C SER A 204 23.12 1.96 22.24
N PRO A 205 22.99 3.07 21.48
CA PRO A 205 21.82 3.95 21.57
C PRO A 205 20.58 3.42 20.83
N MET A 206 20.70 2.30 20.10
CA MET A 206 19.70 1.88 19.12
C MET A 206 18.31 1.63 19.72
N GLN A 207 18.23 1.01 20.90
CA GLN A 207 16.96 0.70 21.55
C GLN A 207 16.20 1.97 21.97
N TYR A 208 16.93 2.98 22.47
CA TYR A 208 16.35 4.28 22.82
C TYR A 208 15.77 4.96 21.57
N ILE A 209 16.58 5.03 20.51
CA ILE A 209 16.20 5.69 19.25
C ILE A 209 14.98 5.00 18.63
N LEU A 210 14.97 3.67 18.54
CA LEU A 210 13.83 2.92 18.01
C LEU A 210 12.54 3.17 18.81
N THR A 211 12.63 3.22 20.14
CA THR A 211 11.46 3.45 21.01
C THR A 211 10.89 4.86 20.79
N LYS A 212 11.76 5.87 20.65
CA LYS A 212 11.32 7.25 20.38
C LYS A 212 10.83 7.45 18.94
N MET A 213 11.35 6.68 17.97
CA MET A 213 10.96 6.76 16.56
C MET A 213 9.78 5.85 16.18
N ILE A 214 9.19 5.10 17.11
CA ILE A 214 8.18 4.08 16.76
C ILE A 214 6.99 4.68 16.00
N TRP A 215 6.49 5.84 16.42
CA TRP A 215 5.40 6.53 15.74
C TRP A 215 5.78 7.02 14.34
N THR A 216 7.01 7.52 14.17
CA THR A 216 7.52 7.93 12.84
C THR A 216 7.72 6.75 11.91
N LEU A 217 8.20 5.61 12.43
CA LEU A 217 8.38 4.37 11.67
C LEU A 217 7.03 3.78 11.24
N VAL A 218 6.07 3.71 12.15
CA VAL A 218 4.72 3.23 11.86
C VAL A 218 4.03 4.14 10.85
N GLY A 219 4.10 5.47 11.01
CA GLY A 219 3.53 6.41 10.06
C GLY A 219 4.15 6.30 8.65
N SER A 220 5.47 6.18 8.57
CA SER A 220 6.18 5.95 7.31
C SER A 220 5.77 4.63 6.65
N LEU A 221 5.68 3.55 7.43
CA LEU A 221 5.26 2.23 6.95
C LEU A 221 3.83 2.26 6.39
N ILE A 222 2.89 2.88 7.12
CA ILE A 222 1.49 3.02 6.67
C ILE A 222 1.43 3.77 5.34
N LEU A 223 2.17 4.88 5.21
CA LEU A 223 2.19 5.66 3.98
C LEU A 223 2.79 4.86 2.81
N LEU A 224 3.88 4.12 3.03
CA LEU A 224 4.48 3.24 2.03
C LEU A 224 3.51 2.15 1.55
N VAL A 225 2.81 1.50 2.49
CA VAL A 225 1.80 0.49 2.17
C VAL A 225 0.64 1.11 1.38
N LEU A 226 0.11 2.24 1.84
CA LEU A 226 -1.00 2.94 1.18
C LEU A 226 -0.65 3.36 -0.26
N THR A 227 0.53 3.96 -0.44
CA THR A 227 1.02 4.39 -1.77
C THR A 227 1.24 3.19 -2.69
N THR A 228 1.77 2.08 -2.17
CA THR A 228 1.92 0.82 -2.93
C THR A 228 0.57 0.27 -3.38
N ILE A 229 -0.42 0.20 -2.49
CA ILE A 229 -1.77 -0.32 -2.80
C ILE A 229 -2.44 0.56 -3.87
N CYS A 230 -2.37 1.89 -3.71
CA CYS A 230 -2.92 2.84 -4.69
C CYS A 230 -2.28 2.65 -6.08
N PHE A 231 -0.96 2.46 -6.13
CA PHE A 231 -0.26 2.18 -7.39
C PHE A 231 -0.72 0.90 -8.06
N ILE A 232 -0.81 -0.20 -7.30
CA ILE A 232 -1.27 -1.50 -7.81
C ILE A 232 -2.70 -1.37 -8.36
N TYR A 233 -3.58 -0.69 -7.63
CA TYR A 233 -4.96 -0.45 -8.05
C TYR A 233 -5.04 0.35 -9.35
N MET A 234 -4.27 1.45 -9.45
CA MET A 234 -4.23 2.28 -10.64
C MET A 234 -3.67 1.52 -11.85
N LEU A 235 -2.60 0.75 -11.67
CA LEU A 235 -2.00 -0.07 -12.73
C LEU A 235 -3.01 -1.10 -13.26
N ARG A 236 -3.69 -1.82 -12.36
CA ARG A 236 -4.75 -2.76 -12.74
C ARG A 236 -5.86 -2.08 -13.52
N THR A 237 -6.28 -0.89 -13.10
CA THR A 237 -7.33 -0.10 -13.75
C THR A 237 -6.92 0.30 -15.17
N ILE A 238 -5.71 0.85 -15.35
CA ILE A 238 -5.19 1.26 -16.66
C ILE A 238 -5.10 0.06 -17.62
N LEU A 239 -4.61 -1.09 -17.14
CA LEU A 239 -4.51 -2.30 -17.96
C LEU A 239 -5.90 -2.83 -18.39
N LYS A 240 -6.87 -2.85 -17.47
CA LYS A 240 -8.26 -3.22 -17.79
C LYS A 240 -8.88 -2.28 -18.83
N GLN A 241 -8.74 -0.98 -18.64
CA GLN A 241 -9.25 0.02 -19.58
C GLN A 241 -8.61 -0.11 -20.96
N LYS A 242 -7.30 -0.39 -21.01
CA LYS A 242 -6.59 -0.61 -22.27
C LYS A 242 -7.10 -1.85 -22.99
N LYS A 243 -7.25 -2.98 -22.29
CA LYS A 243 -7.81 -4.22 -22.88
C LYS A 243 -9.20 -3.94 -23.45
N LEU A 244 -10.08 -3.30 -22.68
CA LEU A 244 -11.43 -2.96 -23.13
C LEU A 244 -11.43 -2.04 -24.36
N SER A 245 -10.54 -1.05 -24.40
CA SER A 245 -10.40 -0.15 -25.55
C SER A 245 -9.91 -0.85 -26.81
N GLU A 246 -8.93 -1.76 -26.68
CA GLU A 246 -8.44 -2.57 -27.81
C GLU A 246 -9.57 -3.45 -28.37
N VAL A 247 -10.29 -4.17 -27.51
CA VAL A 247 -11.39 -5.03 -27.94
C VAL A 247 -12.54 -4.22 -28.55
N LYS A 248 -12.86 -3.03 -28.01
CA LYS A 248 -13.88 -2.13 -28.59
C LYS A 248 -13.50 -1.64 -29.98
N ASN A 249 -12.23 -1.28 -30.21
CA ASN A 249 -11.76 -0.88 -31.53
C ASN A 249 -11.84 -2.05 -32.53
N ASP A 250 -11.49 -3.26 -32.11
CA ASP A 250 -11.61 -4.46 -32.95
C ASP A 250 -13.07 -4.74 -33.31
N PHE A 251 -14.00 -4.55 -32.37
CA PHE A 251 -15.44 -4.63 -32.65
C PHE A 251 -15.87 -3.58 -33.70
N ILE A 252 -15.49 -2.32 -33.54
CA ILE A 252 -15.86 -1.25 -34.50
C ILE A 252 -15.29 -1.55 -35.90
N ASN A 253 -14.04 -1.99 -35.98
CA ASN A 253 -13.41 -2.33 -37.26
C ASN A 253 -14.11 -3.52 -37.93
N ASN A 254 -14.41 -4.57 -37.17
CA ASN A 254 -15.14 -5.73 -37.68
C ASN A 254 -16.57 -5.37 -38.11
N MET A 255 -17.27 -4.57 -37.33
CA MET A 255 -18.61 -4.10 -37.65
C MET A 255 -18.63 -3.26 -38.93
N THR A 256 -17.63 -2.39 -39.11
CA THR A 256 -17.47 -1.61 -40.34
C THR A 256 -17.30 -2.52 -41.55
N HIS A 257 -16.50 -3.58 -41.42
CA HIS A 257 -16.32 -4.56 -42.49
C HIS A 257 -17.61 -5.33 -42.80
N GLU A 258 -18.29 -5.86 -41.77
CA GLU A 258 -19.55 -6.60 -41.91
C GLU A 258 -20.71 -5.75 -42.45
N LEU A 259 -20.69 -4.43 -42.23
CA LEU A 259 -21.65 -3.49 -42.85
C LEU A 259 -21.27 -3.17 -44.29
N LYS A 260 -19.98 -3.05 -44.63
CA LYS A 260 -19.53 -2.69 -45.98
C LYS A 260 -19.84 -3.78 -47.01
N THR A 261 -19.75 -5.06 -46.64
CA THR A 261 -20.01 -6.19 -47.55
C THR A 261 -21.43 -6.20 -48.12
N PRO A 262 -22.52 -6.21 -47.32
CA PRO A 262 -23.89 -6.19 -47.85
C PRO A 262 -24.16 -4.93 -48.69
N ILE A 263 -23.63 -3.76 -48.27
CA ILE A 263 -23.75 -2.51 -49.04
C ILE A 263 -23.11 -2.66 -50.43
N ALA A 264 -21.90 -3.22 -50.50
CA ALA A 264 -21.20 -3.45 -51.76
C ALA A 264 -21.93 -4.46 -52.66
N THR A 265 -22.48 -5.54 -52.08
CA THR A 265 -23.25 -6.55 -52.82
C THR A 265 -24.55 -5.98 -53.38
N VAL A 266 -25.29 -5.20 -52.58
CA VAL A 266 -26.50 -4.49 -53.05
C VAL A 266 -26.14 -3.49 -54.15
N TYR A 267 -25.06 -2.72 -53.97
CA TYR A 267 -24.59 -1.78 -54.99
C TYR A 267 -24.26 -2.49 -56.31
N ALA A 268 -23.52 -3.60 -56.26
CA ALA A 268 -23.19 -4.39 -57.45
C ALA A 268 -24.43 -5.01 -58.12
N ALA A 269 -25.41 -5.47 -57.34
CA ALA A 269 -26.67 -5.99 -57.87
C ALA A 269 -27.48 -4.89 -58.59
N VAL A 270 -27.54 -3.69 -58.01
CA VAL A 270 -28.19 -2.52 -58.62
C VAL A 270 -27.45 -2.06 -59.89
N GLU A 271 -26.12 -1.98 -59.85
CA GLU A 271 -25.29 -1.64 -61.00
C GLU A 271 -25.43 -2.67 -62.13
N ALA A 272 -25.49 -3.96 -61.79
CA ALA A 272 -25.75 -5.05 -62.73
C ALA A 272 -27.11 -4.90 -63.41
N MET A 273 -28.13 -4.50 -62.65
CA MET A 273 -29.46 -4.22 -63.19
C MET A 273 -29.46 -3.03 -64.16
N GLN A 274 -28.79 -1.94 -63.81
CA GLN A 274 -28.78 -0.71 -64.61
C GLN A 274 -27.94 -0.80 -65.88
N ASN A 275 -26.76 -1.42 -65.81
CA ASN A 275 -25.74 -1.29 -66.86
C ASN A 275 -25.60 -2.50 -67.79
N PHE A 276 -26.15 -3.68 -67.44
CA PHE A 276 -25.94 -4.93 -68.18
C PHE A 276 -27.22 -5.53 -68.79
N ASN A 277 -28.19 -4.68 -69.15
CA ASN A 277 -29.48 -5.08 -69.72
C ASN A 277 -30.24 -6.12 -68.86
N ALA A 278 -29.96 -6.23 -67.56
CA ALA A 278 -30.64 -7.21 -66.73
C ALA A 278 -32.13 -6.91 -66.62
N LEU A 279 -32.53 -5.63 -66.73
CA LEU A 279 -33.93 -5.19 -66.79
C LEU A 279 -34.74 -5.83 -67.93
N ASN A 280 -34.07 -6.27 -69.01
CA ASN A 280 -34.70 -6.95 -70.14
C ASN A 280 -34.77 -8.49 -69.96
N ASP A 281 -34.10 -9.03 -68.94
CA ASP A 281 -34.13 -10.45 -68.55
C ASP A 281 -34.82 -10.58 -67.19
N GLN A 282 -36.10 -10.96 -67.22
CA GLN A 282 -36.95 -11.07 -66.04
C GLN A 282 -36.33 -11.96 -64.94
N ARG A 283 -35.63 -13.04 -65.33
CA ARG A 283 -35.04 -13.98 -64.38
C ARG A 283 -33.81 -13.39 -63.70
N LYS A 284 -32.96 -12.67 -64.44
CA LYS A 284 -31.80 -11.96 -63.86
C LYS A 284 -32.25 -10.82 -62.95
N THR A 285 -33.25 -10.04 -63.37
CA THR A 285 -33.84 -8.99 -62.54
C THR A 285 -34.35 -9.55 -61.22
N GLN A 286 -35.13 -10.63 -61.26
CA GLN A 286 -35.64 -11.27 -60.04
C GLN A 286 -34.51 -11.75 -59.13
N THR A 287 -33.47 -12.38 -59.70
CA THR A 287 -32.31 -12.84 -58.93
C THR A 287 -31.59 -11.69 -58.22
N TYR A 288 -31.35 -10.57 -58.89
CA TYR A 288 -30.68 -9.42 -58.28
C TYR A 288 -31.55 -8.70 -57.24
N LEU A 289 -32.87 -8.65 -57.43
CA LEU A 289 -33.80 -8.14 -56.42
C LEU A 289 -33.82 -9.03 -55.17
N ASP A 290 -33.83 -10.36 -55.34
CA ASP A 290 -33.81 -11.29 -54.23
C ASP A 290 -32.49 -11.21 -53.43
N ILE A 291 -31.35 -11.12 -54.13
CA ILE A 291 -30.04 -10.87 -53.49
C ILE A 291 -30.07 -9.56 -52.71
N SER A 292 -30.57 -8.48 -53.32
CA SER A 292 -30.62 -7.17 -52.67
C SER A 292 -31.52 -7.19 -51.44
N LYS A 293 -32.68 -7.83 -51.51
CA LYS A 293 -33.62 -7.98 -50.39
C LYS A 293 -33.00 -8.77 -49.24
N GLN A 294 -32.31 -9.87 -49.53
CA GLN A 294 -31.64 -10.68 -48.52
C GLN A 294 -30.52 -9.90 -47.81
N GLU A 295 -29.66 -9.19 -48.55
CA GLU A 295 -28.57 -8.41 -47.97
C GLU A 295 -29.08 -7.17 -47.19
N LEU A 296 -30.17 -6.53 -47.63
CA LEU A 296 -30.84 -5.46 -46.88
C LEU A 296 -31.46 -5.97 -45.58
N GLN A 297 -32.12 -7.13 -45.60
CA GLN A 297 -32.63 -7.75 -44.37
C GLN A 297 -31.49 -8.08 -43.41
N ARG A 298 -30.41 -8.67 -43.91
CA ARG A 298 -29.22 -8.96 -43.11
C ARG A 298 -28.60 -7.68 -42.51
N LEU A 299 -28.58 -6.58 -43.25
CA LEU A 299 -28.12 -5.29 -42.75
C LEU A 299 -29.05 -4.74 -41.66
N SER A 300 -30.37 -4.88 -41.81
CA SER A 300 -31.35 -4.51 -40.79
C SER A 300 -31.11 -5.28 -39.49
N ASP A 301 -31.01 -6.61 -39.57
CA ASP A 301 -30.75 -7.47 -38.41
C ASP A 301 -29.41 -7.12 -37.72
N LEU A 302 -28.42 -6.67 -38.49
CA LEU A 302 -27.13 -6.23 -37.99
C LEU A 302 -27.24 -4.90 -37.21
N VAL A 303 -27.98 -3.93 -37.75
CA VAL A 303 -28.22 -2.64 -37.09
C VAL A 303 -29.02 -2.84 -35.79
N GLU A 304 -30.06 -3.66 -35.83
CA GLU A 304 -30.89 -3.95 -34.66
C GLU A 304 -30.07 -4.61 -33.55
N LYS A 305 -29.21 -5.59 -33.88
CA LYS A 305 -28.26 -6.17 -32.92
C LYS A 305 -27.37 -5.10 -32.29
N VAL A 306 -26.78 -4.22 -33.10
CA VAL A 306 -25.89 -3.15 -32.59
C VAL A 306 -26.63 -2.18 -31.67
N LEU A 307 -27.87 -1.81 -32.01
CA LEU A 307 -28.71 -0.97 -31.15
C LEU A 307 -29.04 -1.67 -29.82
N HIS A 308 -29.39 -2.95 -29.85
CA HIS A 308 -29.65 -3.75 -28.65
C HIS A 308 -28.43 -3.74 -27.71
N ILE A 309 -27.24 -3.95 -28.28
CA ILE A 309 -25.96 -3.91 -27.55
C ILE A 309 -25.71 -2.54 -26.92
N ALA A 310 -25.97 -1.46 -27.67
CA ALA A 310 -25.77 -0.11 -27.18
C ALA A 310 -26.77 0.29 -26.07
N SER A 311 -27.97 -0.29 -26.09
CA SER A 311 -28.99 -0.11 -25.05
C SER A 311 -28.64 -0.87 -23.78
N GLU A 312 -28.23 -2.13 -23.91
CA GLU A 312 -27.85 -3.00 -22.78
C GLU A 312 -26.60 -2.49 -22.01
N GLU A 313 -25.72 -1.72 -22.66
CA GLU A 313 -24.56 -1.10 -21.97
C GLU A 313 -24.99 0.12 -21.12
N ARG A 314 -26.20 0.67 -21.33
CA ARG A 314 -26.69 1.91 -20.70
C ARG A 314 -27.78 1.68 -19.66
N GLU A 315 -28.57 0.63 -19.77
CA GLU A 315 -29.69 0.32 -18.86
C GLU A 315 -29.33 -0.84 -17.92
N GLU A 316 -29.72 -0.72 -16.65
CA GLU A 316 -29.71 -1.86 -15.73
C GLU A 316 -30.81 -2.82 -16.18
N ILE A 317 -30.40 -4.01 -16.66
CA ILE A 317 -31.36 -5.07 -17.02
C ILE A 317 -32.12 -5.48 -15.75
N GLU A 318 -33.41 -5.17 -15.69
CA GLU A 318 -34.33 -5.66 -14.68
C GLU A 318 -34.87 -7.03 -15.11
N LEU A 319 -34.84 -8.02 -14.20
CA LEU A 319 -35.37 -9.35 -14.44
C LEU A 319 -36.84 -9.41 -14.01
N TYR A 320 -37.70 -9.94 -14.88
CA TYR A 320 -39.09 -10.27 -14.60
C TYR A 320 -39.19 -11.78 -14.42
N ARG A 321 -39.06 -12.25 -13.18
CA ARG A 321 -39.09 -13.68 -12.88
C ARG A 321 -40.53 -14.21 -12.85
N GLU A 322 -40.71 -15.38 -13.44
CA GLU A 322 -41.97 -16.10 -13.48
C GLU A 322 -41.74 -17.61 -13.37
N ASP A 323 -42.73 -18.34 -12.86
CA ASP A 323 -42.70 -19.80 -12.78
C ASP A 323 -42.65 -20.41 -14.20
N THR A 324 -41.48 -20.89 -14.59
CA THR A 324 -41.18 -21.26 -15.97
C THR A 324 -40.86 -22.74 -16.11
N ASP A 325 -41.43 -23.40 -17.13
CA ASP A 325 -41.03 -24.74 -17.55
C ASP A 325 -39.79 -24.69 -18.45
N ILE A 326 -38.68 -25.23 -17.98
CA ILE A 326 -37.41 -25.27 -18.71
C ILE A 326 -37.50 -26.17 -19.95
N ASN A 327 -38.33 -27.22 -19.93
CA ASN A 327 -38.47 -28.11 -21.09
C ASN A 327 -39.10 -27.39 -22.28
N GLU A 328 -40.10 -26.54 -22.04
CA GLU A 328 -40.75 -25.74 -23.09
C GLU A 328 -39.75 -24.78 -23.78
N ILE A 329 -38.86 -24.17 -22.98
CA ILE A 329 -37.77 -23.33 -23.52
C ILE A 329 -36.85 -24.17 -24.42
N MET A 330 -36.42 -25.35 -23.96
CA MET A 330 -35.51 -26.20 -24.71
C MET A 330 -36.12 -26.70 -26.02
N ASP A 331 -37.38 -27.15 -25.98
CA ASP A 331 -38.10 -27.62 -27.16
C ASP A 331 -38.26 -26.50 -28.20
N THR A 332 -38.57 -25.28 -27.75
CA THR A 332 -38.65 -24.11 -28.63
C THR A 332 -37.30 -23.81 -29.30
N ILE A 333 -36.19 -23.84 -28.54
CA ILE A 333 -34.86 -23.58 -29.07
C ILE A 333 -34.43 -24.66 -30.07
N ILE A 334 -34.62 -25.94 -29.72
CA ILE A 334 -34.26 -27.09 -30.57
C ILE A 334 -35.04 -27.05 -31.88
N THR A 335 -36.37 -26.84 -31.81
CA THR A 335 -37.25 -26.79 -32.98
C THR A 335 -36.85 -25.63 -33.91
N ASN A 336 -36.60 -24.45 -33.35
CA ASN A 336 -36.19 -23.28 -34.13
C ASN A 336 -34.86 -23.50 -34.86
N HIS A 337 -33.88 -24.13 -34.23
CA HIS A 337 -32.59 -24.41 -34.87
C HIS A 337 -32.68 -25.54 -35.91
N GLN A 338 -33.52 -26.55 -35.69
CA GLN A 338 -33.81 -27.60 -36.66
C GLN A 338 -34.47 -27.03 -37.94
N LEU A 339 -35.31 -26.00 -37.82
CA LEU A 339 -35.97 -25.36 -38.95
C LEU A 339 -35.09 -24.33 -39.68
N LYS A 340 -34.19 -23.64 -38.97
CA LYS A 340 -33.38 -22.53 -39.54
C LYS A 340 -32.11 -23.00 -40.24
N THR A 341 -31.54 -24.12 -39.82
CA THR A 341 -30.22 -24.54 -40.29
C THR A 341 -30.32 -25.46 -41.51
N ASN A 342 -29.70 -25.07 -42.63
CA ASN A 342 -29.55 -25.92 -43.83
C ASN A 342 -28.54 -27.08 -43.65
N ARG A 343 -28.07 -27.35 -42.43
CA ARG A 343 -27.11 -28.40 -42.07
C ARG A 343 -27.79 -29.45 -41.17
N SER A 344 -27.38 -30.70 -41.26
CA SER A 344 -27.87 -31.71 -40.32
C SER A 344 -27.22 -31.50 -38.96
N VAL A 345 -27.99 -31.02 -37.97
CA VAL A 345 -27.54 -30.86 -36.57
C VAL A 345 -28.17 -31.96 -35.71
N GLN A 346 -27.34 -32.70 -34.98
CA GLN A 346 -27.82 -33.70 -34.04
C GLN A 346 -27.97 -33.10 -32.65
N PHE A 347 -29.21 -32.91 -32.21
CA PHE A 347 -29.53 -32.53 -30.83
C PHE A 347 -29.78 -33.77 -29.98
N ARG A 348 -29.27 -33.73 -28.75
CA ARG A 348 -29.64 -34.68 -27.67
C ARG A 348 -29.98 -33.86 -26.44
N TYR A 349 -31.21 -33.96 -25.97
CA TYR A 349 -31.68 -33.26 -24.79
C TYR A 349 -32.06 -34.26 -23.70
N ASP A 350 -31.35 -34.23 -22.57
CA ASP A 350 -31.62 -35.05 -21.40
C ASP A 350 -32.05 -34.16 -20.23
N THR A 351 -33.31 -34.28 -19.79
CA THR A 351 -33.86 -33.53 -18.64
C THR A 351 -34.07 -34.44 -17.44
N LEU A 352 -33.64 -33.99 -16.26
CA LEU A 352 -33.93 -34.61 -14.96
C LEU A 352 -34.78 -33.68 -14.07
N ILE A 353 -35.33 -32.62 -14.65
CA ILE A 353 -36.16 -31.63 -13.93
C ILE A 353 -37.61 -32.15 -13.78
N GLY A 354 -38.08 -32.96 -14.74
CA GLY A 354 -39.49 -33.33 -14.85
C GLY A 354 -40.35 -32.11 -15.17
N ASP A 355 -41.60 -32.09 -14.70
CA ASP A 355 -42.58 -31.00 -14.92
C ASP A 355 -42.47 -29.88 -13.88
N ARG A 356 -41.29 -29.69 -13.26
CA ARG A 356 -41.08 -28.67 -12.23
C ARG A 356 -40.93 -27.29 -12.87
N LEU A 357 -41.70 -26.34 -12.36
CA LEU A 357 -41.54 -24.92 -12.66
C LEU A 357 -40.39 -24.33 -11.84
N VAL A 358 -39.69 -23.37 -12.43
CA VAL A 358 -38.54 -22.69 -11.85
C VAL A 358 -38.76 -21.17 -11.90
N ASP A 359 -38.48 -20.47 -10.80
CA ASP A 359 -38.58 -19.00 -10.71
C ASP A 359 -37.41 -18.32 -11.45
N VAL A 360 -37.60 -18.00 -12.73
CA VAL A 360 -36.59 -17.38 -13.61
C VAL A 360 -37.23 -16.41 -14.58
N ASP A 361 -36.44 -15.50 -15.15
CA ASP A 361 -36.90 -14.71 -16.30
C ASP A 361 -36.86 -15.56 -17.57
N ARG A 362 -38.04 -15.99 -18.04
CA ARG A 362 -38.20 -16.86 -19.21
C ARG A 362 -37.54 -16.29 -20.46
N THR A 363 -37.68 -14.99 -20.71
CA THR A 363 -37.20 -14.34 -21.94
C THR A 363 -35.68 -14.25 -21.94
N HIS A 364 -35.10 -13.72 -20.87
CA HIS A 364 -33.65 -13.57 -20.75
C HIS A 364 -32.92 -14.90 -20.65
N LEU A 365 -33.47 -15.87 -19.92
CA LEU A 365 -32.88 -17.21 -19.82
C LEU A 365 -32.93 -17.95 -21.17
N SER A 366 -34.06 -17.90 -21.88
CA SER A 366 -34.20 -18.48 -23.22
C SER A 366 -33.17 -17.88 -24.19
N ASN A 367 -33.00 -16.56 -24.18
CA ASN A 367 -31.98 -15.88 -24.98
C ASN A 367 -30.55 -16.30 -24.61
N ALA A 368 -30.27 -16.49 -23.32
CA ALA A 368 -28.96 -16.96 -22.87
C ALA A 368 -28.66 -18.39 -23.36
N ILE A 369 -29.62 -19.31 -23.23
CA ILE A 369 -29.47 -20.69 -23.72
C ILE A 369 -29.33 -20.70 -25.23
N ASN A 370 -30.13 -19.93 -25.95
CA ASN A 370 -30.08 -19.83 -27.40
C ASN A 370 -28.70 -19.33 -27.88
N ASN A 371 -28.08 -18.39 -27.17
CA ASN A 371 -26.71 -17.95 -27.45
C ASN A 371 -25.68 -19.09 -27.28
N LEU A 372 -25.83 -19.94 -26.27
CA LEU A 372 -24.95 -21.10 -26.08
C LEU A 372 -25.14 -22.13 -27.18
N VAL A 373 -26.38 -22.42 -27.55
CA VAL A 373 -26.71 -23.38 -28.62
C VAL A 373 -26.24 -22.87 -29.99
N ASP A 374 -26.47 -21.59 -30.30
CA ASP A 374 -25.98 -20.98 -31.55
C ASP A 374 -24.45 -21.06 -31.64
N ASN A 375 -23.74 -20.78 -30.54
CA ASN A 375 -22.29 -20.95 -30.47
C ASN A 375 -21.87 -22.43 -30.67
N ALA A 376 -22.56 -23.37 -30.03
CA ALA A 376 -22.29 -24.81 -30.18
C ALA A 376 -22.39 -25.25 -31.66
N ILE A 377 -23.41 -24.80 -32.39
CA ILE A 377 -23.59 -25.13 -33.81
C ILE A 377 -22.52 -24.45 -34.68
N LYS A 378 -22.28 -23.17 -34.41
CA LYS A 378 -21.44 -22.30 -35.23
C LYS A 378 -19.95 -22.63 -35.16
N TYR A 379 -19.46 -23.10 -34.01
CA TYR A 379 -18.07 -23.49 -33.80
C TYR A 379 -17.84 -25.00 -33.94
N SER A 380 -18.87 -25.74 -34.36
CA SER A 380 -18.78 -27.14 -34.74
C SER A 380 -18.39 -27.33 -36.21
N GLY A 381 -17.89 -28.52 -36.55
CA GLY A 381 -17.53 -28.91 -37.92
C GLY A 381 -18.75 -29.14 -38.82
N GLU A 382 -18.59 -30.01 -39.83
CA GLU A 382 -19.66 -30.31 -40.79
C GLU A 382 -20.90 -30.99 -40.18
N LEU A 383 -20.70 -31.76 -39.09
CA LEU A 383 -21.74 -32.47 -38.36
C LEU A 383 -21.79 -32.01 -36.89
N PRO A 384 -22.51 -30.92 -36.59
CA PRO A 384 -22.66 -30.43 -35.23
C PRO A 384 -23.46 -31.40 -34.36
N VAL A 385 -22.88 -31.79 -33.22
CA VAL A 385 -23.55 -32.58 -32.19
C VAL A 385 -23.64 -31.71 -30.94
N VAL A 386 -24.87 -31.36 -30.55
CA VAL A 386 -25.15 -30.54 -29.38
C VAL A 386 -25.88 -31.39 -28.35
N TYR A 387 -25.22 -31.61 -27.21
CA TYR A 387 -25.78 -32.32 -26.06
C TYR A 387 -26.18 -31.31 -24.99
N ILE A 388 -27.46 -31.26 -24.67
CA ILE A 388 -28.05 -30.37 -23.67
C ILE A 388 -28.52 -31.23 -22.50
N ARG A 389 -28.14 -30.86 -21.28
CA ARG A 389 -28.60 -31.53 -20.07
C ARG A 389 -29.10 -30.53 -19.05
N SER A 390 -30.29 -30.76 -18.51
CA SER A 390 -30.90 -29.90 -17.48
C SER A 390 -31.25 -30.73 -16.24
N TYR A 391 -30.91 -30.24 -15.04
CA TYR A 391 -31.22 -30.92 -13.78
C TYR A 391 -31.19 -29.96 -12.60
N ILE A 392 -31.87 -30.31 -11.51
CA ILE A 392 -31.82 -29.56 -10.24
C ILE A 392 -31.06 -30.38 -9.20
N GLU A 393 -30.08 -29.76 -8.56
CA GLU A 393 -29.27 -30.39 -7.50
C GLU A 393 -28.97 -29.36 -6.41
N ASN A 394 -29.20 -29.72 -5.14
CA ASN A 394 -28.91 -28.86 -3.98
C ASN A 394 -29.49 -27.43 -4.08
N GLY A 395 -30.73 -27.28 -4.56
CA GLY A 395 -31.38 -25.97 -4.72
C GLY A 395 -30.79 -25.10 -5.84
N ASN A 396 -30.10 -25.71 -6.81
CA ASN A 396 -29.59 -25.03 -7.98
C ASN A 396 -30.06 -25.74 -9.25
N LEU A 397 -30.53 -24.96 -10.22
CA LEU A 397 -30.75 -25.37 -11.60
C LEU A 397 -29.42 -25.38 -12.34
N PHE A 398 -29.10 -26.52 -12.95
CA PHE A 398 -27.97 -26.70 -13.84
C PHE A 398 -28.45 -26.89 -15.27
N ILE A 399 -27.91 -26.11 -16.20
CA ILE A 399 -28.08 -26.28 -17.65
C ILE A 399 -26.69 -26.44 -18.27
N ARG A 400 -26.44 -27.58 -18.90
CA ARG A 400 -25.19 -27.90 -19.57
C ARG A 400 -25.41 -27.95 -21.07
N VAL A 401 -24.58 -27.23 -21.82
CA VAL A 401 -24.58 -27.24 -23.29
C VAL A 401 -23.20 -27.68 -23.75
N LYS A 402 -23.11 -28.89 -24.31
CA LYS A 402 -21.88 -29.50 -24.79
C LYS A 402 -21.88 -29.62 -26.31
N ASP A 403 -20.78 -29.23 -26.92
CA ASP A 403 -20.52 -29.31 -28.36
C ASP A 403 -19.35 -30.25 -28.70
N ASN A 404 -19.25 -30.63 -29.97
CA ASN A 404 -18.13 -31.39 -30.55
C ASN A 404 -17.23 -30.50 -31.45
N GLY A 405 -17.15 -29.21 -31.15
CA GLY A 405 -16.46 -28.23 -31.98
C GLY A 405 -14.95 -28.14 -31.76
N ILE A 406 -14.37 -27.05 -32.24
CA ILE A 406 -12.91 -26.80 -32.22
C ILE A 406 -12.31 -26.63 -30.81
N GLY A 407 -13.16 -26.49 -29.78
CA GLY A 407 -12.72 -26.23 -28.41
C GLY A 407 -12.11 -24.85 -28.19
N ILE A 408 -11.70 -24.59 -26.95
CA ILE A 408 -11.23 -23.28 -26.48
C ILE A 408 -9.90 -23.47 -25.73
N PRO A 409 -8.80 -22.85 -26.19
CA PRO A 409 -7.52 -22.91 -25.48
C PRO A 409 -7.64 -22.40 -24.05
N LYS A 410 -6.97 -23.07 -23.10
CA LYS A 410 -7.04 -22.76 -21.65
C LYS A 410 -6.74 -21.29 -21.33
N THR A 411 -5.85 -20.66 -22.09
CA THR A 411 -5.47 -19.24 -21.93
C THR A 411 -6.63 -18.27 -22.16
N TYR A 412 -7.67 -18.67 -22.90
CA TYR A 412 -8.78 -17.80 -23.27
C TYR A 412 -10.07 -18.11 -22.53
N GLN A 413 -10.17 -19.23 -21.80
CA GLN A 413 -11.41 -19.69 -21.16
C GLN A 413 -11.99 -18.70 -20.13
N GLU A 414 -11.16 -17.86 -19.50
CA GLU A 414 -11.67 -16.78 -18.64
C GLU A 414 -12.13 -15.55 -19.44
N SER A 415 -11.44 -15.26 -20.56
CA SER A 415 -11.69 -14.06 -21.36
C SER A 415 -12.86 -14.22 -22.34
N ILE A 416 -13.33 -15.43 -22.64
CA ILE A 416 -14.47 -15.63 -23.56
C ILE A 416 -15.78 -14.99 -23.09
N PHE A 417 -15.89 -14.68 -21.80
CA PHE A 417 -17.04 -13.98 -21.24
C PHE A 417 -16.84 -12.45 -21.17
N ASP A 418 -15.67 -11.94 -21.54
CA ASP A 418 -15.44 -10.50 -21.63
C ASP A 418 -16.21 -9.94 -22.83
N THR A 419 -16.86 -8.79 -22.65
CA THR A 419 -17.60 -8.10 -23.70
C THR A 419 -16.71 -7.83 -24.91
N PHE A 420 -17.21 -8.15 -26.11
CA PHE A 420 -16.54 -8.04 -27.41
C PHE A 420 -15.37 -9.01 -27.64
N PHE A 421 -15.03 -9.88 -26.68
CA PHE A 421 -13.87 -10.76 -26.82
C PHE A 421 -14.11 -11.88 -27.84
N ARG A 422 -13.07 -12.20 -28.62
CA ARG A 422 -13.03 -13.33 -29.54
C ARG A 422 -11.67 -14.01 -29.44
N VAL A 423 -11.64 -15.34 -29.50
CA VAL A 423 -10.39 -16.11 -29.58
C VAL A 423 -9.69 -15.74 -30.90
N PRO A 424 -8.42 -15.29 -30.88
CA PRO A 424 -7.68 -14.97 -32.10
C PRO A 424 -7.42 -16.25 -32.91
N THR A 425 -8.08 -16.43 -34.05
CA THR A 425 -7.93 -17.62 -34.92
C THR A 425 -7.09 -17.37 -36.18
N GLY A 426 -6.25 -16.33 -36.19
CA GLY A 426 -5.49 -15.95 -37.39
C GLY A 426 -6.39 -15.53 -38.56
N ASN A 427 -5.99 -15.84 -39.80
CA ASN A 427 -6.72 -15.47 -41.03
C ASN A 427 -8.04 -16.24 -41.27
N LEU A 428 -8.47 -17.10 -40.35
CA LEU A 428 -9.76 -17.80 -40.44
C LEU A 428 -10.88 -16.89 -39.94
N HIS A 429 -11.27 -15.92 -40.78
CA HIS A 429 -12.47 -15.09 -40.64
C HIS A 429 -13.78 -15.86 -40.99
N ASN A 430 -13.82 -17.19 -40.85
CA ASN A 430 -14.94 -17.96 -41.38
C ASN A 430 -16.20 -17.94 -40.49
N VAL A 431 -16.11 -17.46 -39.26
CA VAL A 431 -17.19 -17.56 -38.28
C VAL A 431 -17.71 -16.18 -37.89
N LYS A 432 -18.94 -15.84 -38.34
CA LYS A 432 -19.58 -14.52 -38.17
C LYS A 432 -20.05 -14.28 -36.74
N GLY A 433 -19.62 -13.21 -36.06
CA GLY A 433 -20.15 -12.84 -34.74
C GLY A 433 -19.41 -11.70 -34.03
N PHE A 434 -20.12 -10.99 -33.15
CA PHE A 434 -19.66 -9.75 -32.52
C PHE A 434 -18.92 -9.90 -31.18
N GLY A 435 -18.86 -11.12 -30.63
CA GLY A 435 -18.21 -11.39 -29.34
C GLY A 435 -19.04 -10.95 -28.13
N LEU A 436 -20.36 -10.94 -28.25
CA LEU A 436 -21.27 -10.38 -27.24
C LEU A 436 -22.23 -11.39 -26.61
N GLY A 437 -22.46 -12.52 -27.28
CA GLY A 437 -23.38 -13.55 -26.77
C GLY A 437 -22.95 -14.09 -25.40
N LEU A 438 -21.67 -14.44 -25.23
CA LEU A 438 -21.19 -15.01 -23.96
C LEU A 438 -21.12 -13.97 -22.82
N SER A 439 -20.84 -12.70 -23.10
CA SER A 439 -20.91 -11.64 -22.09
C SER A 439 -22.35 -11.40 -21.63
N TYR A 440 -23.33 -11.46 -22.55
CA TYR A 440 -24.75 -11.41 -22.23
C TYR A 440 -25.17 -12.60 -21.36
N VAL A 441 -24.81 -13.83 -21.76
CA VAL A 441 -25.11 -15.04 -20.98
C VAL A 441 -24.58 -14.91 -19.56
N LYS A 442 -23.31 -14.49 -19.39
CA LYS A 442 -22.72 -14.28 -18.07
C LYS A 442 -23.51 -13.25 -17.26
N LYS A 443 -23.88 -12.11 -17.86
CA LYS A 443 -24.64 -11.05 -17.18
C LYS A 443 -26.01 -11.53 -16.73
N ILE A 444 -26.77 -12.20 -17.58
CA ILE A 444 -28.10 -12.75 -17.23
C ILE A 444 -27.99 -13.78 -16.11
N VAL A 445 -27.01 -14.68 -16.17
CA VAL A 445 -26.81 -15.69 -15.13
C VAL A 445 -26.41 -15.05 -13.79
N GLU A 446 -25.56 -14.03 -13.81
CA GLU A 446 -25.19 -13.26 -12.61
C GLU A 446 -26.39 -12.50 -12.01
N LEU A 447 -27.27 -11.92 -12.84
CA LEU A 447 -28.50 -11.25 -12.37
C LEU A 447 -29.50 -12.22 -11.73
N HIS A 448 -29.50 -13.50 -12.15
CA HIS A 448 -30.24 -14.56 -11.48
C HIS A 448 -29.56 -15.05 -10.18
N GLY A 449 -28.42 -14.47 -9.78
CA GLY A 449 -27.63 -14.90 -8.62
C GLY A 449 -26.77 -16.14 -8.88
N GLY A 450 -26.65 -16.54 -10.14
CA GLY A 450 -25.96 -17.74 -10.58
C GLY A 450 -24.51 -17.54 -11.01
N ARG A 451 -23.94 -18.60 -11.60
CA ARG A 451 -22.61 -18.61 -12.21
C ARG A 451 -22.60 -19.43 -13.50
N ILE A 452 -21.88 -18.95 -14.50
CA ILE A 452 -21.53 -19.73 -15.69
C ILE A 452 -20.06 -20.16 -15.65
N THR A 453 -19.78 -21.40 -16.06
CA THR A 453 -18.43 -21.93 -16.24
C THR A 453 -18.30 -22.65 -17.58
N VAL A 454 -17.05 -22.85 -18.02
CA VAL A 454 -16.73 -23.58 -19.25
C VAL A 454 -15.71 -24.66 -18.96
N GLN A 455 -15.91 -25.83 -19.54
CA GLN A 455 -14.93 -26.92 -19.59
C GLN A 455 -14.67 -27.21 -21.06
N SER A 456 -13.45 -26.97 -21.52
CA SER A 456 -13.13 -27.11 -22.94
C SER A 456 -11.72 -27.64 -23.13
N GLU A 457 -11.55 -28.47 -24.15
CA GLU A 457 -10.27 -28.95 -24.62
C GLU A 457 -10.19 -28.71 -26.12
N GLN A 458 -9.03 -28.20 -26.57
CA GLN A 458 -8.81 -27.90 -27.98
C GLN A 458 -9.02 -29.15 -28.84
N ASP A 459 -9.76 -29.01 -29.94
CA ASP A 459 -10.13 -30.06 -30.89
C ASP A 459 -11.03 -31.20 -30.33
N LYS A 460 -11.57 -31.05 -29.11
CA LYS A 460 -12.52 -32.02 -28.52
C LYS A 460 -13.91 -31.45 -28.21
N GLY A 461 -14.09 -30.13 -28.36
CA GLY A 461 -15.32 -29.42 -28.06
C GLY A 461 -15.33 -28.71 -26.71
N SER A 462 -16.47 -28.11 -26.37
CA SER A 462 -16.66 -27.34 -25.14
C SER A 462 -17.96 -27.74 -24.44
N GLU A 463 -17.98 -27.59 -23.12
CA GLU A 463 -19.16 -27.73 -22.28
C GLU A 463 -19.33 -26.45 -21.47
N PHE A 464 -20.42 -25.72 -21.72
CA PHE A 464 -20.84 -24.57 -20.94
C PHE A 464 -21.84 -25.00 -19.88
N ILE A 465 -21.62 -24.56 -18.64
CA ILE A 465 -22.42 -24.97 -17.49
C ILE A 465 -22.98 -23.71 -16.83
N ILE A 466 -24.29 -23.50 -16.95
CA ILE A 466 -25.05 -22.50 -16.21
C ILE A 466 -25.50 -23.12 -14.90
N GLN A 467 -25.31 -22.40 -13.80
CA GLN A 467 -25.85 -22.70 -12.48
C GLN A 467 -26.64 -21.50 -11.98
N ILE A 468 -27.92 -21.70 -11.64
CA ILE A 468 -28.81 -20.66 -11.09
C ILE A 468 -29.42 -21.18 -9.78
N PRO A 469 -29.39 -20.43 -8.67
CA PRO A 469 -30.12 -20.78 -7.45
C PRO A 469 -31.64 -20.72 -7.72
N VAL A 470 -32.37 -21.74 -7.26
CA VAL A 470 -33.81 -21.91 -7.51
C VAL A 470 -34.60 -22.23 -6.26
#